data_AF-A0A3S1TCH6-F1
#
_entry.id   AF-A0A3S1TCH6-F1
#
_cell.length_a   1.000
_cell.length_b   1.000
_cell.length_c   1.000
_cell.angle_alpha   90.00
_cell.angle_beta   90.00
_cell.angle_gamma   90.00
#
_symmetry.space_group_name_H-M   'P 1'
#
loop_
_entity.id
_entity.type
_entity.pdbx_description
1 polymer ?
#
loop_
_entity_poly.entity_id
_entity_poly.type
_entity_poly.pdbx_seq_one_letter_code
_entity_poly.pdbx_strand_id
1 'polypeptide(L)'
;MPLKKIFTVVLALFVAGCAGQQTQELLGSAMVSAPVTEIAGNHSIFIATTRKKSDDPNKVFDGERSATLNYARVNVTVPGLHKT
;
A
#
# COMPACT_ATOMS: atom_id res chain seq x y z
N MET A 1 33.73 -17.70 -24.94
CA MET A 1 33.53 -17.50 -23.48
C MET A 1 32.76 -16.24 -23.05
N PRO A 2 32.73 -15.09 -23.78
CA PRO A 2 32.01 -13.91 -23.31
C PRO A 2 30.48 -13.99 -23.49
N LEU A 3 29.98 -14.66 -24.54
CA LEU A 3 28.54 -14.73 -24.84
C LEU A 3 27.72 -15.43 -23.75
N LYS A 4 28.25 -16.51 -23.17
CA LYS A 4 27.60 -17.24 -22.08
C LYS A 4 27.49 -16.38 -20.81
N LYS A 5 28.52 -15.57 -20.51
CA LYS A 5 28.51 -14.63 -19.38
C LYS A 5 27.52 -13.49 -19.59
N ILE A 6 27.45 -12.94 -20.81
CA ILE A 6 26.48 -11.90 -21.17
C ILE A 6 25.06 -12.43 -20.99
N PHE A 7 24.78 -13.65 -21.45
CA PHE A 7 23.45 -14.26 -21.32
C PHE A 7 23.05 -14.47 -19.85
N THR A 8 23.99 -14.90 -18.99
CA THR A 8 23.73 -15.05 -17.54
C THR A 8 23.43 -13.71 -16.87
N VAL A 9 24.15 -12.65 -17.24
CA VAL A 9 23.91 -11.30 -16.69
C VAL A 9 22.55 -10.77 -17.12
N VAL A 10 22.20 -10.89 -18.41
CA VAL A 10 20.89 -10.46 -18.92
C VAL A 10 19.74 -11.21 -18.25
N LEU A 11 19.89 -12.52 -18.05
CA LEU A 11 18.89 -13.31 -17.35
C LEU A 11 18.73 -12.88 -15.88
N ALA A 12 19.83 -12.58 -15.19
CA ALA A 12 19.78 -12.09 -13.81
C ALA A 12 19.06 -10.73 -13.69
N LEU A 13 19.29 -9.83 -14.65
CA LEU A 13 18.59 -8.53 -14.73
C LEU A 13 17.09 -8.69 -14.95
N PHE A 14 16.66 -9.67 -15.76
CA PHE A 14 15.24 -9.93 -16.02
C PHE A 14 14.48 -10.43 -14.79
N VAL A 15 15.13 -11.23 -13.93
CA VAL A 15 14.47 -11.83 -12.74
C VAL A 15 14.45 -10.86 -11.54
N ALA A 16 15.34 -9.87 -11.50
CA ALA A 16 15.42 -8.89 -10.42
C ALA A 16 14.14 -8.01 -10.28
N GLY A 17 13.36 -7.85 -11.35
CA GLY A 17 12.11 -7.09 -11.33
C GLY A 17 11.00 -7.72 -10.47
N CYS A 18 11.07 -9.03 -10.19
CA CYS A 18 10.06 -9.71 -9.38
C CYS A 18 10.17 -9.42 -7.87
N ALA A 19 11.27 -8.83 -7.40
CA ALA A 19 11.53 -8.58 -5.98
C ALA A 19 11.25 -7.14 -5.53
N GLY A 20 10.89 -6.23 -6.44
CA GLY A 20 10.68 -4.82 -6.13
C GLY A 20 9.33 -4.55 -5.47
N GLN A 21 9.27 -4.51 -4.14
CA GLN A 21 8.14 -3.96 -3.42
C GLN A 21 8.37 -2.46 -3.19
N GLN A 22 7.67 -1.59 -3.92
CA GLN A 22 7.57 -0.18 -3.54
C GLN A 22 6.77 -0.09 -2.24
N THR A 23 7.41 0.33 -1.16
CA THR A 23 6.70 0.75 0.06
C THR A 23 5.94 2.03 -0.27
N GLN A 24 4.62 1.93 -0.42
CA GLN A 24 3.78 3.10 -0.64
C GLN A 24 3.69 3.92 0.65
N GLU A 25 4.30 5.10 0.61
CA GLU A 25 4.08 6.21 1.53
C GLU A 25 2.60 6.61 1.42
N LEU A 26 1.72 5.96 2.19
CA LEU A 26 0.27 6.21 2.15
C LEU A 26 -0.16 7.34 3.07
N LEU A 27 0.74 7.86 3.91
CA LEU A 27 0.44 8.91 4.88
C LEU A 27 0.89 10.26 4.33
N GLY A 28 0.23 10.69 3.26
CA GLY A 28 0.20 12.09 2.88
C GLY A 28 -0.43 12.91 4.01
N SER A 29 0.40 13.70 4.67
CA SER A 29 0.14 14.46 5.88
C SER A 29 -0.94 15.54 5.72
N ALA A 30 -2.23 15.16 5.74
CA ALA A 30 -3.32 16.01 6.21
C ALA A 30 -4.63 15.22 6.21
N MET A 31 -5.11 14.82 7.38
CA MET A 31 -6.52 14.49 7.56
C MET A 31 -7.32 15.79 7.42
N VAL A 32 -7.89 16.03 6.24
CA VAL A 32 -8.79 17.16 6.01
C VAL A 32 -10.13 16.82 6.64
N SER A 33 -10.45 17.46 7.77
CA SER A 33 -11.77 17.34 8.39
C SER A 33 -12.78 18.12 7.55
N ALA A 34 -13.71 17.42 6.91
CA ALA A 34 -14.85 18.02 6.25
C ALA A 34 -16.01 18.18 7.26
N PRO A 35 -16.77 19.29 7.21
CA PRO A 35 -17.96 19.44 8.04
C PRO A 35 -19.01 18.39 7.66
N VAL A 36 -19.74 17.87 8.66
CA VAL A 36 -20.70 16.76 8.48
C VAL A 36 -21.80 17.10 7.46
N THR A 37 -22.15 18.38 7.35
CA THR A 37 -23.13 18.89 6.38
C THR A 37 -22.69 18.72 4.92
N GLU A 38 -21.40 18.52 4.67
CA GLU A 38 -20.81 18.34 3.34
C GLU A 38 -20.52 16.87 3.02
N ILE A 39 -20.91 15.93 3.88
CA ILE A 39 -20.71 14.49 3.70
C ILE A 39 -22.01 13.85 3.21
N ALA A 40 -22.04 13.39 1.96
CA ALA A 40 -23.18 12.65 1.41
C ALA A 40 -23.14 11.14 1.72
N GLY A 41 -21.96 10.60 1.99
CA GLY A 41 -21.78 9.18 2.29
C GLY A 41 -20.64 8.92 3.25
N ASN A 42 -20.81 7.96 4.14
CA ASN A 42 -19.77 7.50 5.06
C ASN A 42 -19.70 5.98 5.01
N HIS A 43 -18.53 5.45 4.71
CA HIS A 43 -18.28 4.03 4.55
C HIS A 43 -17.18 3.57 5.52
N SER A 44 -17.49 2.56 6.33
CA SER A 44 -16.47 1.86 7.12
C SER A 44 -15.95 0.66 6.34
N ILE A 45 -14.65 0.65 6.08
CA ILE A 45 -13.94 -0.47 5.48
C ILE A 45 -13.19 -1.20 6.59
N PHE A 46 -13.48 -2.49 6.72
CA PHE A 46 -12.80 -3.38 7.64
C PHE A 46 -11.75 -4.19 6.89
N ILE A 47 -10.53 -4.17 7.40
CA ILE A 47 -9.37 -4.80 6.78
C ILE A 47 -8.92 -5.94 7.66
N ALA A 48 -8.74 -7.11 7.05
CA ALA A 48 -8.08 -8.27 7.64
C ALA A 48 -6.93 -8.67 6.71
N THR A 49 -5.69 -8.66 7.20
CA THR A 49 -4.49 -8.82 6.38
C THR A 49 -3.40 -9.61 7.10
N THR A 50 -2.59 -10.35 6.34
CA THR A 50 -1.36 -10.98 6.83
C THR A 50 -0.12 -10.16 6.50
N ARG A 51 -0.26 -8.95 5.96
CA ARG A 51 0.88 -8.05 5.76
C ARG A 51 1.51 -7.70 7.11
N LYS A 52 2.83 -7.77 7.22
CA LYS A 52 3.54 -7.37 8.43
C LYS A 52 3.60 -5.84 8.51
N LYS A 53 3.29 -5.33 9.70
CA LYS A 53 3.28 -3.90 9.99
C LYS A 53 4.72 -3.37 9.95
N SER A 54 4.91 -2.19 9.37
CA SER A 54 6.22 -1.53 9.40
C SER A 54 6.51 -0.93 10.77
N ASP A 55 7.79 -0.95 11.17
CA ASP A 55 8.28 -0.19 12.33
C ASP A 55 8.50 1.28 11.99
N ASP A 56 8.57 1.64 10.70
CA ASP A 56 8.65 3.02 10.22
C ASP A 56 7.25 3.67 10.24
N PRO A 57 7.04 4.76 10.98
CA PRO A 57 5.73 5.40 11.10
C PRO A 57 5.18 5.96 9.79
N ASN A 58 6.03 6.20 8.78
CA ASN A 58 5.58 6.70 7.48
C ASN A 58 5.11 5.56 6.56
N LYS A 59 5.38 4.31 6.94
CA LYS A 59 5.05 3.11 6.16
C LYS A 59 4.00 2.28 6.88
N VAL A 60 3.01 1.82 6.13
CA VAL A 60 1.94 0.98 6.72
C VAL A 60 2.41 -0.48 6.87
N PHE A 61 3.15 -0.99 5.89
CA PHE A 61 3.63 -2.38 5.86
C PHE A 61 5.08 -2.46 5.37
N ASP A 62 5.83 -3.43 5.87
CA ASP A 62 7.26 -3.62 5.52
C ASP A 62 7.50 -4.50 4.28
N GLY A 63 6.44 -5.11 3.74
CA GLY A 63 6.49 -5.96 2.56
C GLY A 63 6.46 -7.47 2.85
N GLU A 64 6.67 -7.85 4.11
CA GLU A 64 6.66 -9.25 4.54
C GLU A 64 5.25 -9.74 4.94
N ARG A 65 5.17 -11.02 5.25
CA ARG A 65 3.98 -11.64 5.84
C ARG A 65 4.20 -11.87 7.33
N SER A 66 3.22 -11.45 8.13
CA SER A 66 3.16 -11.72 9.56
C SER A 66 2.66 -13.13 9.82
N ALA A 67 3.15 -13.74 10.90
CA ALA A 67 2.65 -15.01 11.41
C ALA A 67 1.23 -14.89 12.01
N THR A 68 0.77 -13.68 12.29
CA THR A 68 -0.54 -13.39 12.86
C THR A 68 -1.40 -12.55 11.91
N LEU A 69 -2.72 -12.69 11.99
CA LEU A 69 -3.64 -11.82 11.27
C LEU A 69 -3.63 -10.43 11.90
N ASN A 70 -3.59 -9.40 11.07
CA ASN A 70 -3.69 -8.00 11.46
C ASN A 70 -5.04 -7.42 11.00
N TYR A 71 -5.62 -6.57 11.84
CA TYR A 71 -6.91 -5.93 11.56
C TYR A 71 -6.77 -4.41 11.56
N ALA A 72 -7.50 -3.74 10.67
CA ALA A 72 -7.60 -2.29 10.65
C ALA A 72 -9.01 -1.85 10.22
N ARG A 73 -9.36 -0.61 10.54
CA ARG A 73 -10.58 0.04 10.06
C ARG A 73 -10.20 1.36 9.39
N VAL A 74 -10.76 1.61 8.22
CA VAL A 74 -10.65 2.90 7.52
C VAL A 74 -12.06 3.44 7.32
N ASN A 75 -12.25 4.72 7.64
CA ASN A 75 -13.49 5.43 7.32
C ASN A 75 -13.26 6.27 6.07
N VAL A 76 -14.18 6.19 5.11
CA VAL A 76 -14.13 6.93 3.85
C VAL A 76 -15.38 7.76 3.72
N THR A 77 -15.22 9.06 3.49
CA THR A 77 -16.33 9.99 3.29
C THR A 77 -16.44 10.39 1.82
N VAL A 78 -17.67 10.44 1.31
CA VAL A 78 -17.99 10.94 -0.03
C VAL A 78 -18.48 12.39 0.08
N PRO A 79 -17.83 13.36 -0.61
CA PRO A 79 -18.28 14.75 -0.62
C PRO A 79 -19.68 14.91 -1.20
N GLY A 80 -20.47 15.84 -0.66
CA GLY A 80 -21.84 16.11 -1.08
C GLY A 80 -21.99 16.63 -2.51
N LEU A 81 -20.91 17.17 -3.09
CA LEU A 81 -20.88 17.63 -4.47
C LEU A 81 -20.61 16.51 -5.49
N HIS A 82 -20.39 15.27 -5.04
CA HIS A 82 -20.14 14.14 -5.92
C HIS A 82 -21.39 13.81 -6.77
N LYS A 83 -21.18 13.55 -8.06
CA LYS A 83 -22.23 13.16 -9.02
C LYS A 83 -21.86 11.80 -9.62
N THR A 84 -22.84 10.91 -9.76
CA THR A 84 -22.73 9.56 -10.33
C THR A 84 -22.83 9.55 -11.84
#